data_AF-A0A1C5M148-F1
#
_entry.id   AF-A0A1C5M148-F1
#
_cell.length_a   1.000
_cell.length_b   1.000
_cell.length_c   1.000
_cell.angle_alpha   90.00
_cell.angle_beta   90.00
_cell.angle_gamma   90.00
#
_symmetry.space_group_name_H-M   'P 1'
#
loop_
_entity.id
_entity.type
_entity.pdbx_description
1 polymer ?
#
loop_
_entity_poly.entity_id
_entity_poly.type
_entity_poly.pdbx_seq_one_letter_code
_entity_poly.pdbx_strand_id
1 'polypeptide(L)'
;MNLLRKSKEQYKRVLFYTAVIWLLVSTPVFSKEFMMENDWRTAGILLVINAVTVGFTFFTFYGIYADSAVSALSTAVYVLSVYRFERYMLERDMAELIFMAVLPLLFYGIYGIEAGKGIRAVLLLGIGGLVTAVLDIGLLEIAVITVIMTAVMAFFLNRNGKALLQTGIAVVVDCAAGGILWLGRMQNTENYSLIQKNGLQLSGLLAEFWKIKSKIPGLEEDALYKYPLGIGLYTLAGMGIFLGLWFLGHISFQNGGEKSVVGAAAVTVCLELCMTLKTFPWDRIQLMNGVTYRVAGALKTPAAFLTPVIFGCALIWGYLLDRNKKKKDSFLYLVCVASVVTAIIASGIYVMDVDNFTVDYYEMLQMQSGLETE
;
A
#
# COMPACT_ATOMS: atom_id res chain seq x y z
N MET A 1 25.58 -17.24 -27.27
CA MET A 1 24.30 -17.99 -27.30
C MET A 1 23.70 -18.27 -25.91
N ASN A 2 24.43 -18.81 -24.94
CA ASN A 2 23.86 -19.15 -23.61
C ASN A 2 23.40 -17.94 -22.77
N LEU A 3 24.08 -16.79 -22.84
CA LEU A 3 23.66 -15.56 -22.14
C LEU A 3 22.37 -14.97 -22.73
N LEU A 4 22.23 -14.97 -24.06
CA LEU A 4 21.02 -14.53 -24.76
C LEU A 4 19.83 -15.45 -24.47
N ARG A 5 20.06 -16.77 -24.39
CA ARG A 5 19.02 -17.74 -24.01
C ARG A 5 18.58 -17.57 -22.55
N LYS A 6 19.53 -17.33 -21.64
CA LYS A 6 19.25 -17.06 -20.21
C LYS A 6 18.46 -15.76 -20.03
N SER A 7 18.83 -14.70 -20.76
CA SER A 7 18.10 -13.43 -20.80
C SER A 7 16.68 -13.59 -21.36
N LYS A 8 16.51 -14.34 -22.44
CA LYS A 8 15.19 -14.60 -23.05
C LYS A 8 14.26 -15.39 -22.11
N GLU A 9 14.76 -16.41 -21.42
CA GLU A 9 13.98 -17.16 -20.42
C GLU A 9 13.66 -16.35 -19.16
N GLN A 10 14.53 -15.42 -18.77
CA GLN A 10 14.26 -14.48 -17.70
C GLN A 10 13.16 -13.50 -18.09
N TYR A 11 13.21 -12.95 -19.30
CA TYR A 11 12.17 -12.07 -19.83
C TYR A 11 10.80 -12.75 -19.94
N LYS A 12 10.75 -13.99 -20.44
CA LYS A 12 9.52 -14.79 -20.47
C LYS A 12 8.92 -14.99 -19.08
N ARG A 13 9.74 -15.29 -18.08
CA ARG A 13 9.27 -15.47 -16.69
C ARG A 13 8.72 -14.19 -16.11
N VAL A 14 9.39 -13.06 -16.34
CA VAL A 14 8.90 -11.74 -15.92
C VAL A 14 7.52 -11.46 -16.53
N LEU A 15 7.40 -11.57 -17.85
CA LEU A 15 6.13 -11.36 -18.55
C LEU A 15 5.02 -12.30 -18.05
N PHE A 16 5.34 -13.58 -17.86
CA PHE A 16 4.40 -14.57 -17.37
C PHE A 16 3.89 -14.20 -15.97
N TYR A 17 4.78 -13.90 -15.02
CA TYR A 17 4.37 -13.55 -13.66
C TYR A 17 3.55 -12.26 -13.61
N THR A 18 3.98 -11.21 -14.32
CA THR A 18 3.23 -9.95 -14.35
C THR A 18 1.85 -10.12 -15.00
N ALA A 19 1.74 -10.93 -16.06
CA ALA A 19 0.47 -11.19 -16.73
C ALA A 19 -0.48 -12.01 -15.83
N VAL A 20 0.02 -13.05 -15.17
CA VAL A 20 -0.79 -13.88 -14.25
C VAL A 20 -1.29 -13.05 -13.07
N ILE A 21 -0.42 -12.27 -12.42
CA ILE A 21 -0.82 -11.42 -11.29
C ILE A 21 -1.85 -10.37 -11.75
N TRP A 22 -1.61 -9.73 -12.89
CA TRP A 22 -2.55 -8.76 -13.44
C TRP A 22 -3.92 -9.37 -13.73
N LEU A 23 -3.96 -10.56 -14.34
CA LEU A 23 -5.20 -11.29 -14.59
C LEU A 23 -5.94 -11.58 -13.28
N LEU A 24 -5.25 -12.12 -12.27
CA LEU A 24 -5.85 -12.45 -10.97
C LEU A 24 -6.52 -11.23 -10.30
N VAL A 25 -5.84 -10.09 -10.27
CA VAL A 25 -6.33 -8.87 -9.63
C VAL A 25 -7.44 -8.21 -10.47
N SER A 26 -7.39 -8.38 -11.79
CA SER A 26 -8.34 -7.76 -12.72
C SER A 26 -9.58 -8.61 -12.98
N THR A 27 -9.58 -9.89 -12.60
CA THR A 27 -10.71 -10.81 -12.82
C THR A 27 -12.03 -10.23 -12.34
N PRO A 28 -12.11 -9.60 -11.15
CA PRO A 28 -13.38 -9.04 -10.64
C PRO A 28 -13.92 -7.86 -11.47
N VAL A 29 -13.08 -7.13 -12.22
CA VAL A 29 -13.54 -6.07 -13.12
C VAL A 29 -14.34 -6.64 -14.29
N PHE A 30 -14.04 -7.88 -14.68
CA PHE A 30 -14.75 -8.58 -15.75
C PHE A 30 -16.04 -9.27 -15.25
N SER A 31 -16.39 -9.15 -13.96
CA SER A 31 -17.64 -9.71 -13.45
C SER A 31 -18.85 -9.00 -14.06
N LYS A 32 -19.95 -9.74 -14.18
CA LYS A 32 -21.18 -9.21 -14.73
C LYS A 32 -21.74 -8.10 -13.83
N GLU A 33 -21.70 -8.25 -12.50
CA GLU A 33 -22.17 -7.21 -11.59
C GLU A 33 -21.37 -5.91 -11.77
N PHE A 34 -20.03 -6.00 -11.82
CA PHE A 34 -19.18 -4.82 -11.93
C PHE A 34 -19.45 -4.04 -13.22
N MET A 35 -19.63 -4.74 -14.33
CA MET A 35 -19.92 -4.15 -15.65
C MET A 35 -21.36 -3.64 -15.77
N MET A 36 -22.30 -4.08 -14.92
CA MET A 36 -23.65 -3.51 -14.83
C MET A 36 -23.67 -2.23 -14.00
N GLU A 37 -22.82 -2.12 -12.98
CA GLU A 37 -22.70 -0.93 -12.13
C GLU A 37 -21.87 0.21 -12.74
N ASN A 38 -20.98 -0.10 -13.69
CA ASN A 38 -19.97 0.85 -14.19
C ASN A 38 -19.94 0.96 -15.72
N ASP A 39 -19.66 2.17 -16.20
CA ASP A 39 -19.35 2.38 -17.61
C ASP A 39 -18.01 1.73 -18.01
N TRP A 40 -17.89 1.33 -19.28
CA TRP A 40 -16.71 0.68 -19.84
C TRP A 40 -15.44 1.51 -19.70
N ARG A 41 -15.59 2.85 -19.63
CA ARG A 41 -14.47 3.78 -19.39
C ARG A 41 -13.86 3.61 -18.01
N THR A 42 -14.69 3.49 -16.98
CA THR A 42 -14.24 3.28 -15.60
C THR A 42 -13.54 1.94 -15.46
N ALA A 43 -14.12 0.88 -16.03
CA ALA A 43 -13.50 -0.44 -16.08
C ALA A 43 -12.15 -0.39 -16.81
N GLY A 44 -12.08 0.27 -17.97
CA GLY A 44 -10.85 0.43 -18.74
C GLY A 44 -9.73 1.15 -17.97
N ILE A 45 -10.06 2.24 -17.27
CA ILE A 45 -9.10 2.99 -16.45
C ILE A 45 -8.55 2.13 -15.31
N LEU A 46 -9.43 1.41 -14.61
CA LEU A 46 -9.05 0.54 -13.50
C LEU A 46 -8.11 -0.59 -13.96
N LEU A 47 -8.40 -1.22 -15.11
CA LEU A 47 -7.51 -2.23 -15.71
C LEU A 47 -6.11 -1.68 -16.02
N VAL A 48 -6.03 -0.45 -16.54
CA VAL A 48 -4.76 0.22 -16.84
C VAL A 48 -4.00 0.54 -15.55
N ILE A 49 -4.65 1.12 -14.55
CA ILE A 49 -4.02 1.43 -13.26
C ILE A 49 -3.48 0.15 -12.60
N ASN A 50 -4.21 -0.96 -12.68
CA ASN A 50 -3.73 -2.24 -12.18
C ASN A 50 -2.52 -2.77 -12.96
N ALA A 51 -2.53 -2.67 -14.30
CA ALA A 51 -1.39 -3.07 -15.11
C ALA A 51 -0.14 -2.26 -14.75
N VAL A 52 -0.28 -0.95 -14.57
CA VAL A 52 0.79 -0.05 -14.14
C VAL A 52 1.28 -0.42 -12.75
N THR A 53 0.36 -0.64 -11.79
CA THR A 53 0.72 -0.99 -10.41
C THR A 53 1.50 -2.30 -10.35
N VAL A 54 1.02 -3.35 -11.02
CA VAL A 54 1.70 -4.65 -11.10
C VAL A 54 3.09 -4.48 -11.73
N GLY A 55 3.17 -3.74 -12.84
CA GLY A 55 4.43 -3.48 -13.54
C GLY A 55 5.45 -2.76 -12.67
N PHE A 56 5.07 -1.64 -12.05
CA PHE A 56 5.96 -0.83 -11.20
C PHE A 56 6.37 -1.56 -9.93
N THR A 57 5.45 -2.30 -9.31
CA THR A 57 5.74 -3.11 -8.12
C THR A 57 6.71 -4.24 -8.44
N PHE A 58 6.44 -5.00 -9.51
CA PHE A 58 7.33 -6.09 -9.92
C PHE A 58 8.71 -5.57 -10.31
N PHE A 59 8.76 -4.48 -11.09
CA PHE A 59 10.02 -3.83 -11.48
C PHE A 59 10.84 -3.40 -10.26
N THR A 60 10.19 -2.81 -9.26
CA THR A 60 10.80 -2.41 -7.99
C THR A 60 11.41 -3.60 -7.26
N PHE A 61 10.60 -4.62 -6.95
CA PHE A 61 11.08 -5.78 -6.20
C PHE A 61 12.15 -6.56 -6.97
N TYR A 62 12.03 -6.67 -8.29
CA TYR A 62 13.02 -7.31 -9.13
C TYR A 62 14.34 -6.53 -9.15
N GLY A 63 14.28 -5.20 -9.14
CA GLY A 63 15.47 -4.35 -9.04
C GLY A 63 16.18 -4.43 -7.69
N ILE A 64 15.43 -4.71 -6.61
CA ILE A 64 15.95 -4.88 -5.24
C ILE A 64 16.52 -6.29 -5.03
N TYR A 65 15.73 -7.34 -5.30
CA TYR A 65 16.06 -8.73 -4.98
C TYR A 65 16.80 -9.47 -6.08
N ALA A 66 16.68 -9.03 -7.33
CA ALA A 66 17.23 -9.70 -8.51
C ALA A 66 16.76 -11.16 -8.70
N ASP A 67 15.62 -11.54 -8.10
CA ASP A 67 15.00 -12.86 -8.21
C ASP A 67 13.54 -12.73 -8.66
N SER A 68 13.21 -13.33 -9.81
CA SER A 68 11.87 -13.19 -10.40
C SER A 68 10.76 -13.84 -9.56
N ALA A 69 11.03 -14.93 -8.86
CA ALA A 69 10.03 -15.63 -8.07
C ALA A 69 9.74 -14.88 -6.77
N VAL A 70 10.79 -14.42 -6.08
CA VAL A 70 10.64 -13.58 -4.88
C VAL A 70 9.91 -12.28 -5.24
N SER A 71 10.26 -11.69 -6.37
CA SER A 71 9.61 -10.46 -6.84
C SER A 71 8.14 -10.66 -7.20
N ALA A 72 7.81 -11.79 -7.84
CA ALA A 72 6.41 -12.15 -8.13
C ALA A 72 5.60 -12.33 -6.84
N LEU A 73 6.12 -13.07 -5.86
CA LEU A 73 5.44 -13.28 -4.59
C LEU A 73 5.25 -11.98 -3.81
N SER A 74 6.29 -11.13 -3.75
CA SER A 74 6.22 -9.81 -3.09
C SER A 74 5.20 -8.90 -3.78
N THR A 75 5.16 -8.93 -5.12
CA THR A 75 4.17 -8.18 -5.91
C THR A 75 2.75 -8.68 -5.62
N ALA A 76 2.57 -10.00 -5.53
CA ALA A 76 1.28 -10.60 -5.21
C ALA A 76 0.79 -10.17 -3.82
N VAL A 77 1.65 -10.18 -2.79
CA VAL A 77 1.29 -9.70 -1.43
C VAL A 77 0.77 -8.26 -1.47
N TYR A 78 1.44 -7.38 -2.23
CA TYR A 78 1.02 -5.98 -2.31
C TYR A 78 -0.29 -5.81 -3.07
N VAL A 79 -0.34 -6.33 -4.30
CA VAL A 79 -1.39 -6.04 -5.28
C VAL A 79 -2.69 -6.77 -4.93
N LEU A 80 -2.60 -7.97 -4.34
CA LEU A 80 -3.76 -8.78 -3.95
C LEU A 80 -4.19 -8.56 -2.50
N SER A 81 -3.56 -7.67 -1.74
CA SER A 81 -3.98 -7.41 -0.35
C SER A 81 -5.45 -6.99 -0.26
N VAL A 82 -6.16 -7.49 0.75
CA VAL A 82 -7.59 -7.19 1.02
C VAL A 82 -7.86 -5.68 1.02
N TYR A 83 -7.04 -4.90 1.72
CA TYR A 83 -7.21 -3.45 1.79
C TYR A 83 -7.08 -2.78 0.41
N ARG A 84 -6.04 -3.11 -0.38
CA ARG A 84 -5.91 -2.55 -1.74
C ARG A 84 -7.08 -2.98 -2.61
N PHE A 85 -7.53 -4.21 -2.47
CA PHE A 85 -8.67 -4.73 -3.20
C PHE A 85 -9.96 -3.95 -2.90
N GLU A 86 -10.22 -3.65 -1.63
CA GLU A 86 -11.35 -2.79 -1.23
C GLU A 86 -11.24 -1.40 -1.85
N ARG A 87 -10.06 -0.75 -1.77
CA ARG A 87 -9.84 0.56 -2.40
C ARG A 87 -10.04 0.52 -3.90
N TYR A 88 -9.62 -0.57 -4.53
CA TYR A 88 -9.70 -0.76 -5.98
C TYR A 88 -11.12 -1.05 -6.48
N MET A 89 -11.85 -1.97 -5.83
CA MET A 89 -13.15 -2.45 -6.32
C MET A 89 -14.34 -1.69 -5.74
N LEU A 90 -14.27 -1.30 -4.47
CA LEU A 90 -15.41 -0.76 -3.72
C LEU A 90 -15.35 0.77 -3.63
N GLU A 91 -14.26 1.32 -3.10
CA GLU A 91 -14.17 2.77 -2.90
C GLU A 91 -13.82 3.53 -4.19
N ARG A 92 -12.97 2.92 -5.04
CA ARG A 92 -12.55 3.45 -6.35
C ARG A 92 -11.96 4.87 -6.26
N ASP A 93 -11.28 5.19 -5.17
CA ASP A 93 -10.56 6.46 -5.02
C ASP A 93 -9.35 6.48 -5.96
N MET A 94 -9.50 7.19 -7.08
CA MET A 94 -8.48 7.25 -8.13
C MET A 94 -7.16 7.84 -7.62
N ALA A 95 -7.18 8.78 -6.67
CA ALA A 95 -5.95 9.35 -6.13
C ALA A 95 -5.20 8.31 -5.28
N GLU A 96 -5.92 7.51 -4.50
CA GLU A 96 -5.33 6.44 -3.68
C GLU A 96 -4.75 5.33 -4.57
N LEU A 97 -5.44 4.99 -5.66
CA LEU A 97 -4.98 3.97 -6.61
C LEU A 97 -3.76 4.41 -7.42
N ILE A 98 -3.69 5.68 -7.83
CA ILE A 98 -2.48 6.23 -8.48
C ILE A 98 -1.33 6.27 -7.47
N PHE A 99 -1.60 6.68 -6.22
CA PHE A 99 -0.59 6.68 -5.17
C PHE A 99 -0.01 5.26 -4.95
N MET A 100 -0.87 4.25 -4.83
CA MET A 100 -0.47 2.85 -4.73
C MET A 100 0.35 2.37 -5.94
N ALA A 101 0.03 2.85 -7.15
CA ALA A 101 0.78 2.48 -8.34
C ALA A 101 2.22 3.02 -8.30
N VAL A 102 2.41 4.25 -7.82
CA VAL A 102 3.67 5.00 -7.93
C VAL A 102 4.57 4.81 -6.71
N LEU A 103 4.01 4.50 -5.53
CA LEU A 103 4.73 4.27 -4.27
C LEU A 103 5.94 3.32 -4.41
N PRO A 104 5.86 2.17 -5.12
CA PRO A 104 7.01 1.29 -5.31
C PRO A 104 8.23 1.98 -5.92
N LEU A 105 8.02 2.87 -6.89
CA LEU A 105 9.11 3.56 -7.59
C LEU A 105 9.92 4.48 -6.66
N LEU A 106 9.26 5.06 -5.64
CA LEU A 106 9.92 5.90 -4.65
C LEU A 106 10.91 5.08 -3.82
N PHE A 107 10.48 3.94 -3.30
CA PHE A 107 11.33 3.02 -2.54
C PHE A 107 12.46 2.46 -3.41
N TYR A 108 12.18 2.16 -4.69
CA TYR A 108 13.23 1.73 -5.60
C TYR A 108 14.24 2.83 -5.90
N GLY A 109 13.80 4.07 -6.03
CA GLY A 109 14.64 5.24 -6.18
C GLY A 109 15.60 5.43 -5.00
N ILE A 110 15.08 5.35 -3.76
CA ILE A 110 15.88 5.41 -2.53
C ILE A 110 16.91 4.28 -2.52
N TYR A 111 16.48 3.05 -2.79
CA TYR A 111 17.38 1.90 -2.89
C TYR A 111 18.47 2.12 -3.94
N GLY A 112 18.11 2.60 -5.12
CA GLY A 112 19.04 2.81 -6.23
C GLY A 112 20.10 3.88 -5.94
N ILE A 113 19.74 4.93 -5.20
CA ILE A 113 20.67 5.97 -4.76
C ILE A 113 21.66 5.40 -3.72
N GLU A 114 21.15 4.72 -2.70
CA GLU A 114 21.95 4.17 -1.60
C GLU A 114 22.81 2.98 -2.02
N ALA A 115 22.34 2.18 -2.99
CA ALA A 115 23.10 1.11 -3.60
C ALA A 115 24.07 1.59 -4.71
N GLY A 116 24.14 2.90 -5.00
CA GLY A 116 25.03 3.47 -6.02
C GLY A 116 24.67 3.10 -7.47
N LYS A 117 23.43 2.67 -7.72
CA LYS A 117 22.95 2.20 -9.04
C LYS A 117 22.57 3.33 -10.01
N GLY A 118 22.64 4.61 -9.60
CA GLY A 118 22.41 5.76 -10.48
C GLY A 118 20.96 5.94 -10.98
N ILE A 119 19.97 5.34 -10.30
CA ILE A 119 18.57 5.25 -10.77
C ILE A 119 17.73 6.49 -10.39
N ARG A 120 18.32 7.69 -10.47
CA ARG A 120 17.65 8.95 -10.07
C ARG A 120 16.40 9.26 -10.90
N ALA A 121 16.38 8.84 -12.17
CA ALA A 121 15.22 9.02 -13.05
C ALA A 121 13.97 8.25 -12.57
N VAL A 122 14.14 7.10 -11.90
CA VAL A 122 12.99 6.34 -11.37
C VAL A 122 12.42 7.00 -10.12
N LEU A 123 13.29 7.58 -9.28
CA LEU A 123 12.85 8.43 -8.17
C LEU A 123 12.05 9.64 -8.71
N LEU A 124 12.55 10.32 -9.74
CA LEU A 124 11.87 11.46 -10.35
C LEU A 124 10.54 11.08 -11.00
N LEU A 125 10.43 9.89 -11.61
CA LEU A 125 9.15 9.35 -12.09
C LEU A 125 8.19 9.04 -10.94
N GLY A 126 8.70 8.50 -9.83
CA GLY A 126 7.94 8.30 -8.60
C GLY A 126 7.40 9.62 -8.04
N ILE A 127 8.24 10.65 -8.00
CA ILE A 127 7.86 11.98 -7.51
C ILE A 127 6.90 12.68 -8.48
N GLY A 128 7.12 12.59 -9.80
CA GLY A 128 6.22 13.17 -10.80
C GLY A 128 4.84 12.51 -10.83
N GLY A 129 4.78 11.19 -10.65
CA GLY A 129 3.53 10.45 -10.50
C GLY A 129 2.81 10.80 -9.21
N LEU A 130 3.55 11.00 -8.09
CA LEU A 130 2.99 11.57 -6.88
C LEU A 130 2.33 12.90 -7.18
N VAL A 131 3.06 13.89 -7.72
CA VAL A 131 2.59 15.25 -8.08
C VAL A 131 1.35 15.25 -8.99
N THR A 132 1.18 14.23 -9.84
CA THR A 132 0.00 14.10 -10.71
C THR A 132 -1.21 13.49 -9.98
N ALA A 133 -0.99 12.60 -9.00
CA ALA A 133 -2.04 12.12 -8.09
C ALA A 133 -2.58 13.25 -7.17
N VAL A 134 -1.82 14.34 -7.01
CA VAL A 134 -2.05 15.47 -6.07
C VAL A 134 -3.19 16.41 -6.44
N LEU A 135 -3.84 16.25 -7.59
CA LEU A 135 -5.01 17.09 -7.87
C LEU A 135 -6.22 16.76 -6.98
N ASP A 136 -6.17 15.64 -6.23
CA ASP A 136 -7.12 15.28 -5.16
C ASP A 136 -6.45 15.22 -3.76
N ILE A 137 -7.10 15.82 -2.76
CA ILE A 137 -6.42 16.63 -1.71
C ILE A 137 -5.95 15.84 -0.46
N GLY A 138 -6.36 14.59 -0.23
CA GLY A 138 -6.12 13.92 1.07
C GLY A 138 -4.87 13.03 1.17
N LEU A 139 -4.43 12.41 0.06
CA LEU A 139 -3.39 11.37 0.09
C LEU A 139 -1.96 11.89 -0.13
N LEU A 140 -1.82 13.14 -0.61
CA LEU A 140 -0.52 13.82 -0.71
C LEU A 140 0.19 13.84 0.64
N GLU A 141 -0.54 14.17 1.71
CA GLU A 141 0.01 14.37 3.04
C GLU A 141 0.63 13.07 3.58
N ILE A 142 -0.05 11.95 3.34
CA ILE A 142 0.40 10.62 3.75
C ILE A 142 1.61 10.21 2.93
N ALA A 143 1.56 10.37 1.60
CA ALA A 143 2.68 10.10 0.74
C ALA A 143 3.94 10.89 1.13
N VAL A 144 3.78 12.18 1.41
CA VAL A 144 4.86 13.08 1.85
C VAL A 144 5.39 12.66 3.21
N ILE A 145 4.50 12.39 4.18
CA ILE A 145 4.89 11.94 5.53
C ILE A 145 5.63 10.60 5.44
N THR A 146 5.12 9.62 4.71
CA THR A 146 5.78 8.31 4.49
C THR A 146 7.16 8.47 3.88
N VAL A 147 7.29 9.28 2.83
CA VAL A 147 8.57 9.46 2.12
C VAL A 147 9.56 10.20 3.01
N ILE A 148 9.14 11.26 3.70
CA ILE A 148 9.99 11.98 4.66
C ILE A 148 10.42 11.06 5.79
N MET A 149 9.49 10.32 6.42
CA MET A 149 9.81 9.39 7.49
C MET A 149 10.79 8.32 7.03
N THR A 150 10.56 7.72 5.86
CA THR A 150 11.46 6.71 5.29
C THR A 150 12.83 7.29 4.98
N ALA A 151 12.90 8.48 4.40
CA ALA A 151 14.17 9.15 4.10
C ALA A 151 14.94 9.55 5.37
N VAL A 152 14.24 10.04 6.40
CA VAL A 152 14.84 10.37 7.71
C VAL A 152 15.35 9.10 8.39
N MET A 153 14.56 8.03 8.41
CA MET A 153 14.98 6.76 9.01
C MET A 153 16.15 6.13 8.24
N ALA A 154 16.11 6.19 6.91
CA ALA A 154 17.23 5.80 6.06
C ALA A 154 18.51 6.59 6.37
N PHE A 155 18.41 7.91 6.59
CA PHE A 155 19.54 8.76 6.99
C PHE A 155 20.13 8.35 8.35
N PHE A 156 19.28 8.07 9.34
CA PHE A 156 19.76 7.61 10.65
C PHE A 156 20.37 6.20 10.59
N LEU A 157 19.85 5.32 9.74
CA LEU A 157 20.31 3.95 9.61
C LEU A 157 21.58 3.81 8.75
N ASN A 158 21.83 4.74 7.82
CA ASN A 158 22.96 4.69 6.88
C ASN A 158 23.77 6.00 6.91
N ARG A 159 25.07 5.91 7.27
CA ARG A 159 25.99 7.06 7.45
C ARG A 159 26.29 7.89 6.18
N ASN A 160 25.74 7.53 5.01
CA ASN A 160 25.90 8.26 3.74
C ASN A 160 24.84 9.38 3.55
N GLY A 161 24.59 10.15 4.60
CA GLY A 161 23.45 11.05 4.75
C GLY A 161 23.32 12.23 3.76
N LYS A 162 24.25 12.44 2.83
CA LYS A 162 24.17 13.56 1.87
C LYS A 162 23.20 13.30 0.71
N ALA A 163 23.15 12.07 0.19
CA ALA A 163 22.30 11.75 -0.97
C ALA A 163 20.82 11.61 -0.56
N LEU A 164 20.56 11.06 0.62
CA LEU A 164 19.24 10.99 1.26
C LEU A 164 18.70 12.36 1.65
N LEU A 165 19.53 13.26 2.18
CA LEU A 165 19.14 14.64 2.47
C LEU A 165 18.78 15.40 1.19
N GLN A 166 19.57 15.25 0.11
CA GLN A 166 19.25 15.83 -1.20
C GLN A 166 17.96 15.26 -1.79
N THR A 167 17.69 13.98 -1.58
CA THR A 167 16.45 13.31 -2.00
C THR A 167 15.24 13.81 -1.19
N GLY A 168 15.37 13.92 0.13
CA GLY A 168 14.34 14.49 1.00
C GLY A 168 14.06 15.96 0.67
N ILE A 169 15.09 16.75 0.37
CA ILE A 169 14.94 18.14 -0.08
C ILE A 169 14.26 18.19 -1.45
N ALA A 170 14.64 17.34 -2.41
CA ALA A 170 14.02 17.31 -3.74
C ALA A 170 12.53 16.93 -3.66
N VAL A 171 12.19 15.93 -2.85
CA VAL A 171 10.80 15.56 -2.55
C VAL A 171 10.07 16.73 -1.90
N VAL A 172 10.66 17.38 -0.89
CA VAL A 172 10.03 18.54 -0.22
C VAL A 172 9.85 19.71 -1.17
N VAL A 173 10.78 19.97 -2.10
CA VAL A 173 10.68 21.06 -3.08
C VAL A 173 9.62 20.75 -4.14
N ASP A 174 9.57 19.54 -4.66
CA ASP A 174 8.52 19.13 -5.63
C ASP A 174 7.14 19.05 -4.95
N CYS A 175 7.09 18.57 -3.71
CA CYS A 175 5.88 18.60 -2.89
C CYS A 175 5.53 20.02 -2.42
N ALA A 176 6.46 20.97 -2.34
CA ALA A 176 6.17 22.37 -2.08
C ALA A 176 5.49 23.03 -3.29
N ALA A 177 5.77 22.61 -4.52
CA ALA A 177 5.04 23.08 -5.70
C ALA A 177 3.56 22.64 -5.67
N GLY A 178 3.29 21.39 -5.28
CA GLY A 178 1.93 20.91 -4.97
C GLY A 178 1.34 21.55 -3.70
N GLY A 179 2.19 21.80 -2.71
CA GLY A 179 1.88 22.42 -1.42
C GLY A 179 1.45 23.88 -1.55
N ILE A 180 1.96 24.62 -2.53
CA ILE A 180 1.53 26.00 -2.83
C ILE A 180 0.10 26.03 -3.39
N LEU A 181 -0.24 25.09 -4.29
CA LEU A 181 -1.63 24.93 -4.77
C LEU A 181 -2.58 24.48 -3.65
N TRP A 182 -2.08 23.64 -2.74
CA TRP A 182 -2.80 23.17 -1.54
C TRP A 182 -3.01 24.28 -0.49
N LEU A 183 -2.01 25.13 -0.23
CA LEU A 183 -2.11 26.28 0.68
C LEU A 183 -3.18 27.28 0.21
N GLY A 184 -3.35 27.44 -1.11
CA GLY A 184 -4.42 28.28 -1.69
C GLY A 184 -5.83 27.72 -1.48
N ARG A 185 -6.01 26.40 -1.38
CA ARG A 185 -7.31 25.77 -1.06
C ARG A 185 -7.60 25.70 0.44
N MET A 186 -6.56 25.49 1.26
CA MET A 186 -6.63 25.50 2.73
C MET A 186 -7.17 26.81 3.32
N GLN A 187 -7.02 27.92 2.60
CA GLN A 187 -7.59 29.22 3.02
C GLN A 187 -9.12 29.27 3.00
N ASN A 188 -9.80 28.30 2.36
CA ASN A 188 -11.26 28.31 2.18
C ASN A 188 -12.04 27.27 3.03
N THR A 189 -11.38 26.55 3.95
CA THR A 189 -12.02 25.46 4.72
C THR A 189 -11.94 25.76 6.21
N GLU A 190 -13.01 26.30 6.80
CA GLU A 190 -12.96 26.89 8.14
C GLU A 190 -13.21 25.91 9.30
N ASN A 191 -13.70 24.67 9.06
CA ASN A 191 -13.97 23.72 10.14
C ASN A 191 -13.59 22.26 9.78
N TYR A 192 -12.44 21.81 10.28
CA TYR A 192 -12.05 20.40 10.23
C TYR A 192 -12.52 19.67 11.49
N SER A 193 -13.16 18.52 11.34
CA SER A 193 -13.48 17.65 12.48
C SER A 193 -12.20 17.04 13.07
N LEU A 194 -12.23 16.73 14.37
CA LEU A 194 -11.19 15.97 15.04
C LEU A 194 -11.07 14.57 14.41
N ILE A 195 -9.87 14.21 13.94
CA ILE A 195 -9.67 13.00 13.14
C ILE A 195 -9.47 11.73 13.98
N GLN A 196 -9.11 11.84 15.26
CA GLN A 196 -8.79 10.68 16.09
C GLN A 196 -9.97 9.70 16.21
N LYS A 197 -11.21 10.21 16.20
CA LYS A 197 -12.42 9.38 16.25
C LYS A 197 -12.54 8.40 15.08
N ASN A 198 -11.93 8.73 13.93
CA ASN A 198 -11.90 7.90 12.72
C ASN A 198 -10.74 6.87 12.72
N GLY A 199 -9.91 6.83 13.77
CA GLY A 199 -8.80 5.87 13.88
C GLY A 199 -9.28 4.43 14.10
N LEU A 200 -8.48 3.48 13.65
CA LEU A 200 -8.76 2.04 13.75
C LEU A 200 -8.59 1.53 15.18
N GLN A 201 -9.41 0.56 15.56
CA GLN A 201 -9.16 -0.24 16.75
C GLN A 201 -8.05 -1.27 16.46
N LEU A 202 -7.30 -1.68 17.48
CA LEU A 202 -6.23 -2.68 17.31
C LEU A 202 -6.77 -4.01 16.76
N SER A 203 -7.96 -4.42 17.20
CA SER A 203 -8.68 -5.58 16.65
C SER A 203 -9.03 -5.39 15.17
N GLY A 204 -9.41 -4.17 14.76
CA GLY A 204 -9.69 -3.82 13.37
C GLY A 204 -8.46 -3.92 12.46
N LEU A 205 -7.26 -3.63 12.98
CA LEU A 205 -6.00 -3.79 12.23
C LEU A 205 -5.73 -5.26 11.85
N LEU A 206 -6.12 -6.18 12.73
CA LEU A 206 -5.95 -7.63 12.57
C LEU A 206 -7.12 -8.28 11.81
N ALA A 207 -8.23 -7.57 11.66
CA ALA A 207 -9.42 -8.07 10.99
C ALA A 207 -9.18 -8.15 9.48
N GLU A 208 -9.13 -9.39 8.97
CA GLU A 208 -8.90 -9.69 7.55
C GLU A 208 -10.21 -10.04 6.80
N PHE A 209 -11.26 -10.41 7.53
CA PHE A 209 -12.52 -10.92 6.98
C PHE A 209 -13.78 -10.24 7.51
N TRP A 210 -13.67 -9.37 8.52
CA TRP A 210 -14.85 -8.87 9.22
C TRP A 210 -15.37 -7.59 8.60
N LYS A 211 -16.08 -7.70 7.49
CA LYS A 211 -16.95 -6.63 7.03
C LYS A 211 -18.23 -6.62 7.88
N ILE A 212 -18.20 -6.00 9.05
CA ILE A 212 -19.43 -5.77 9.83
C ILE A 212 -20.20 -4.63 9.16
N LYS A 213 -20.92 -4.97 8.08
CA LYS A 213 -21.76 -4.03 7.33
C LYS A 213 -23.17 -3.90 7.89
N SER A 214 -23.42 -4.39 9.12
CA SER A 214 -24.65 -4.04 9.80
C SER A 214 -24.58 -2.55 10.15
N LYS A 215 -25.24 -1.73 9.32
CA LYS A 215 -25.68 -0.39 9.71
C LYS A 215 -26.63 -0.57 10.89
N ILE A 216 -26.09 -0.76 12.09
CA ILE A 216 -26.88 -0.76 13.31
C ILE A 216 -27.13 0.72 13.60
N PRO A 217 -28.39 1.20 13.51
CA PRO A 217 -28.69 2.61 13.75
C PRO A 217 -28.18 3.01 15.13
N GLY A 218 -27.34 4.05 15.18
CA GLY A 218 -26.71 4.55 16.42
C GLY A 218 -25.25 4.13 16.67
N LEU A 219 -24.68 3.22 15.88
CA LEU A 219 -23.25 2.84 15.93
C LEU A 219 -22.45 3.34 14.71
N GLU A 220 -23.08 4.12 13.83
CA GLU A 220 -22.55 4.58 12.53
C GLU A 220 -21.34 5.52 12.63
N GLU A 221 -21.06 6.08 13.81
CA GLU A 221 -19.94 7.00 14.01
C GLU A 221 -18.62 6.33 14.38
N ASP A 222 -18.64 5.05 14.77
CA ASP A 222 -17.41 4.34 15.16
C ASP A 222 -16.69 3.77 13.93
N ALA A 223 -15.37 4.00 13.85
CA ALA A 223 -14.51 3.58 12.74
C ALA A 223 -14.57 2.07 12.45
N LEU A 224 -14.94 1.24 13.44
CA LEU A 224 -15.15 -0.20 13.30
C LEU A 224 -16.24 -0.54 12.27
N TYR A 225 -17.26 0.30 12.13
CA TYR A 225 -18.38 0.13 11.21
C TYR A 225 -18.21 0.91 9.91
N LYS A 226 -17.26 1.86 9.86
CA LYS A 226 -16.97 2.72 8.70
C LYS A 226 -15.79 2.25 7.86
N TYR A 227 -14.77 1.66 8.50
CA TYR A 227 -13.56 1.10 7.88
C TYR A 227 -13.29 -0.29 8.47
N PRO A 228 -14.11 -1.30 8.14
CA PRO A 228 -14.09 -2.59 8.82
C PRO A 228 -12.86 -3.45 8.50
N LEU A 229 -11.95 -2.99 7.64
CA LEU A 229 -10.87 -3.80 7.09
C LEU A 229 -9.50 -3.21 7.43
N GLY A 230 -8.74 -4.00 8.18
CA GLY A 230 -7.32 -3.79 8.41
C GLY A 230 -6.47 -4.39 7.30
N ILE A 231 -5.16 -4.45 7.55
CA ILE A 231 -4.19 -5.05 6.61
C ILE A 231 -4.09 -6.59 6.75
N GLY A 232 -4.76 -7.16 7.74
CA GLY A 232 -4.81 -8.60 7.98
C GLY A 232 -3.65 -9.15 8.82
N LEU A 233 -3.92 -10.28 9.49
CA LEU A 233 -2.97 -10.92 10.41
C LEU A 233 -1.75 -11.44 9.65
N TYR A 234 -1.93 -11.97 8.44
CA TYR A 234 -0.82 -12.55 7.66
C TYR A 234 0.16 -11.50 7.15
N THR A 235 -0.33 -10.33 6.74
CA THR A 235 0.51 -9.20 6.34
C THR A 235 1.38 -8.73 7.51
N LEU A 236 0.82 -8.69 8.72
CA LEU A 236 1.51 -8.33 9.96
C LEU A 236 2.45 -9.42 10.50
N ALA A 237 2.14 -10.70 10.27
CA ALA A 237 2.98 -11.81 10.72
C ALA A 237 4.39 -11.74 10.13
N GLY A 238 4.52 -11.32 8.86
CA GLY A 238 5.83 -11.12 8.22
C GLY A 238 6.66 -10.03 8.89
N MET A 239 6.00 -8.92 9.26
CA MET A 239 6.63 -7.87 10.06
C MET A 239 7.08 -8.41 11.42
N GLY A 240 6.23 -9.17 12.12
CA GLY A 240 6.58 -9.77 13.41
C GLY A 240 7.78 -10.70 13.34
N ILE A 241 7.83 -11.59 12.33
CA ILE A 241 8.97 -12.48 12.08
C ILE A 241 10.23 -11.65 11.80
N PHE A 242 10.13 -10.63 10.95
CA PHE A 242 11.26 -9.76 10.62
C PHE A 242 11.79 -9.03 11.86
N LEU A 243 10.93 -8.37 12.63
CA LEU A 243 11.32 -7.67 13.84
C LEU A 243 11.95 -8.62 14.86
N GLY A 244 11.36 -9.81 15.07
CA GLY A 244 11.93 -10.83 15.94
C GLY A 244 13.34 -11.23 15.52
N LEU A 245 13.54 -11.54 14.24
CA LEU A 245 14.87 -11.85 13.70
C LEU A 245 15.83 -10.65 13.77
N TRP A 246 15.33 -9.43 13.63
CA TRP A 246 16.14 -8.21 13.70
C TRP A 246 16.64 -7.95 15.12
N PHE A 247 15.75 -7.98 16.11
CA PHE A 247 16.09 -7.78 17.52
C PHE A 247 16.99 -8.88 18.08
N LEU A 248 16.84 -10.11 17.60
CA LEU A 248 17.73 -11.22 17.95
C LEU A 248 19.11 -11.16 17.25
N GLY A 249 19.36 -10.14 16.41
CA GLY A 249 20.63 -9.98 15.71
C GLY A 249 20.86 -10.98 14.57
N HIS A 250 19.82 -11.69 14.12
CA HIS A 250 19.91 -12.67 13.03
C HIS A 250 19.78 -12.05 11.63
N ILE A 251 19.50 -10.75 11.53
CA ILE A 251 19.43 -10.01 10.27
C ILE A 251 20.74 -9.27 10.01
N SER A 252 21.38 -9.61 8.89
CA SER A 252 22.54 -8.92 8.34
C SER A 252 22.21 -8.42 6.94
N PHE A 253 22.09 -7.10 6.77
CA PHE A 253 21.85 -6.49 5.47
C PHE A 253 23.09 -6.64 4.57
N GLN A 254 22.91 -6.98 3.30
CA GLN A 254 24.02 -7.28 2.39
C GLN A 254 24.68 -6.00 1.85
N ASN A 255 23.91 -4.91 1.75
CA ASN A 255 24.38 -3.62 1.27
C ASN A 255 23.65 -2.46 1.98
N GLY A 256 24.18 -1.24 1.84
CA GLY A 256 23.59 -0.03 2.42
C GLY A 256 22.18 0.26 1.90
N GLY A 257 21.88 -0.06 0.64
CA GLY A 257 20.55 0.09 0.05
C GLY A 257 19.49 -0.78 0.72
N GLU A 258 19.78 -2.06 0.96
CA GLU A 258 18.88 -2.97 1.68
C GLU A 258 18.62 -2.48 3.10
N LYS A 259 19.66 -2.06 3.83
CA LYS A 259 19.51 -1.51 5.18
C LYS A 259 18.65 -0.24 5.18
N SER A 260 18.91 0.65 4.22
CA SER A 260 18.19 1.91 4.07
C SER A 260 16.74 1.71 3.67
N VAL A 261 16.40 0.68 2.90
CA VAL A 261 15.05 0.52 2.36
C VAL A 261 14.24 -0.44 3.21
N VAL A 262 14.76 -1.62 3.53
CA VAL A 262 14.05 -2.62 4.35
C VAL A 262 14.08 -2.21 5.83
N GLY A 263 15.23 -1.76 6.33
CA GLY A 263 15.34 -1.31 7.72
C GLY A 263 14.53 -0.05 7.99
N ALA A 264 14.60 0.96 7.11
CA ALA A 264 13.76 2.15 7.25
C ALA A 264 12.28 1.83 7.07
N ALA A 265 11.90 1.01 6.08
CA ALA A 265 10.52 0.58 5.90
C ALA A 265 9.97 -0.10 7.15
N ALA A 266 10.73 -0.98 7.80
CA ALA A 266 10.26 -1.63 9.03
C ALA A 266 9.96 -0.63 10.15
N VAL A 267 10.79 0.40 10.34
CA VAL A 267 10.55 1.46 11.32
C VAL A 267 9.37 2.34 10.88
N THR A 268 9.34 2.78 9.63
CA THR A 268 8.26 3.60 9.06
C THR A 268 6.91 2.90 9.20
N VAL A 269 6.82 1.62 8.82
CA VAL A 269 5.60 0.84 8.94
C VAL A 269 5.15 0.72 10.38
N CYS A 270 6.07 0.50 11.34
CA CYS A 270 5.68 0.48 12.76
C CYS A 270 5.09 1.82 13.22
N LEU A 271 5.66 2.94 12.78
CA LEU A 271 5.16 4.28 13.10
C LEU A 271 3.80 4.53 12.44
N GLU A 272 3.65 4.20 11.17
CA GLU A 272 2.41 4.36 10.42
C GLU A 272 1.29 3.48 10.97
N LEU A 273 1.60 2.24 11.36
CA LEU A 273 0.68 1.36 12.08
C LEU A 273 0.20 2.02 13.37
N CYS A 274 1.12 2.57 14.18
CA CYS A 274 0.72 3.33 15.37
C CYS A 274 -0.17 4.53 15.01
N MET A 275 0.16 5.28 13.96
CA MET A 275 -0.62 6.43 13.49
C MET A 275 -2.02 6.05 13.02
N THR A 276 -2.27 4.81 12.59
CA THR A 276 -3.63 4.38 12.19
C THR A 276 -4.58 4.19 13.37
N LEU A 277 -4.05 4.01 14.58
CA LEU A 277 -4.83 3.63 15.76
C LEU A 277 -5.61 4.80 16.37
N LYS A 278 -6.81 4.51 16.89
CA LYS A 278 -7.63 5.45 17.69
C LYS A 278 -6.93 5.94 18.97
N THR A 279 -5.96 5.16 19.47
CA THR A 279 -5.14 5.50 20.64
C THR A 279 -4.01 6.46 20.33
N PHE A 280 -3.67 6.65 19.05
CA PHE A 280 -2.68 7.64 18.65
C PHE A 280 -3.22 9.06 18.91
N PRO A 281 -2.41 9.98 19.47
CA PRO A 281 -2.90 11.27 19.95
C PRO A 281 -3.10 12.29 18.82
N TRP A 282 -3.85 11.94 17.78
CA TRP A 282 -4.13 12.81 16.65
C TRP A 282 -4.80 14.12 17.06
N ASP A 283 -5.77 14.08 17.97
CA ASP A 283 -6.47 15.30 18.39
C ASP A 283 -5.53 16.26 19.12
N ARG A 284 -4.59 15.71 19.91
CA ARG A 284 -3.56 16.53 20.57
C ARG A 284 -2.67 17.20 19.53
N ILE A 285 -2.23 16.46 18.51
CA ILE A 285 -1.38 16.97 17.42
C ILE A 285 -2.14 18.04 16.61
N GLN A 286 -3.38 17.74 16.22
CA GLN A 286 -4.25 18.64 15.46
C GLN A 286 -4.48 19.95 16.22
N LEU A 287 -4.60 19.93 17.55
CA LEU A 287 -4.84 21.13 18.35
C LEU A 287 -3.56 21.87 18.81
N MET A 288 -2.35 21.44 18.43
CA MET A 288 -1.11 22.09 18.87
C MET A 288 -0.94 23.52 18.33
N ASN A 289 -1.24 23.73 17.04
CA ASN A 289 -1.17 25.04 16.40
C ASN A 289 -2.02 25.06 15.11
N GLY A 290 -2.19 26.25 14.51
CA GLY A 290 -3.01 26.40 13.30
C GLY A 290 -2.49 25.64 12.06
N VAL A 291 -1.19 25.33 11.99
CA VAL A 291 -0.61 24.55 10.89
C VAL A 291 -0.94 23.06 11.08
N THR A 292 -0.73 22.51 12.27
CA THR A 292 -1.06 21.11 12.57
C THR A 292 -2.55 20.87 12.54
N TYR A 293 -3.38 21.85 12.90
CA TYR A 293 -4.84 21.78 12.76
C TYR A 293 -5.26 21.54 11.32
N ARG A 294 -4.65 22.29 10.39
CA ARG A 294 -4.92 22.18 8.95
C ARG A 294 -4.36 20.88 8.39
N VAL A 295 -3.08 20.59 8.63
CA VAL A 295 -2.41 19.38 8.12
C VAL A 295 -3.11 18.11 8.63
N ALA A 296 -3.37 18.00 9.93
CA ALA A 296 -4.06 16.82 10.46
C ALA A 296 -5.54 16.78 10.03
N GLY A 297 -6.21 17.94 9.91
CA GLY A 297 -7.59 18.01 9.44
C GLY A 297 -7.78 17.55 7.99
N ALA A 298 -6.80 17.78 7.11
CA ALA A 298 -6.88 17.38 5.71
C ALA A 298 -6.63 15.89 5.45
N LEU A 299 -6.01 15.17 6.40
CA LEU A 299 -5.82 13.72 6.32
C LEU A 299 -7.14 12.94 6.23
N LYS A 300 -8.29 13.55 6.56
CA LYS A 300 -9.68 12.99 6.59
C LYS A 300 -9.88 11.75 7.48
N THR A 301 -9.03 10.74 7.35
CA THR A 301 -9.03 9.50 8.14
C THR A 301 -7.60 8.98 8.40
N PRO A 302 -7.26 8.62 9.66
CA PRO A 302 -6.00 7.95 9.98
C PRO A 302 -5.79 6.61 9.26
N ALA A 303 -6.86 5.96 8.78
CA ALA A 303 -6.78 4.67 8.10
C ALA A 303 -5.98 4.74 6.79
N ALA A 304 -5.86 5.91 6.16
CA ALA A 304 -5.16 6.04 4.88
C ALA A 304 -3.63 5.81 4.99
N PHE A 305 -3.06 5.81 6.21
CA PHE A 305 -1.70 5.33 6.48
C PHE A 305 -1.53 3.82 6.25
N LEU A 306 -2.60 3.05 6.09
CA LEU A 306 -2.50 1.63 5.73
C LEU A 306 -1.94 1.42 4.32
N THR A 307 -2.13 2.37 3.41
CA THR A 307 -1.63 2.30 2.04
C THR A 307 -0.11 2.12 1.94
N PRO A 308 0.71 2.99 2.57
CA PRO A 308 2.16 2.80 2.61
C PRO A 308 2.58 1.58 3.46
N VAL A 309 1.83 1.27 4.52
CA VAL A 309 2.07 0.12 5.39
C VAL A 309 2.05 -1.19 4.61
N ILE A 310 1.06 -1.41 3.74
CA ILE A 310 0.93 -2.67 2.97
C ILE A 310 2.12 -2.84 2.03
N PHE A 311 2.56 -1.76 1.37
CA PHE A 311 3.75 -1.82 0.53
C PHE A 311 5.00 -2.16 1.36
N GLY A 312 5.18 -1.51 2.50
CA GLY A 312 6.29 -1.79 3.42
C GLY A 312 6.29 -3.23 3.93
N CYS A 313 5.12 -3.80 4.25
CA CYS A 313 4.98 -5.21 4.61
C CYS A 313 5.33 -6.14 3.45
N ALA A 314 4.89 -5.83 2.22
CA ALA A 314 5.24 -6.61 1.03
C ALA A 314 6.75 -6.57 0.73
N LEU A 315 7.39 -5.42 0.93
CA LEU A 315 8.84 -5.27 0.87
C LEU A 315 9.52 -6.17 1.91
N ILE A 316 9.08 -6.16 3.16
CA ILE A 316 9.67 -6.99 4.22
C ILE A 316 9.48 -8.49 3.95
N TRP A 317 8.32 -8.89 3.44
CA TRP A 317 8.08 -10.26 2.99
C TRP A 317 9.06 -10.68 1.90
N GLY A 318 9.27 -9.82 0.89
CA GLY A 318 10.25 -10.06 -0.16
C GLY A 318 11.67 -10.23 0.38
N TYR A 319 12.06 -9.41 1.35
CA TYR A 319 13.36 -9.53 1.99
C TYR A 319 13.53 -10.85 2.74
N LEU A 320 12.51 -11.28 3.52
CA LEU A 320 12.54 -12.56 4.23
C LEU A 320 12.66 -13.74 3.25
N LEU A 321 11.89 -13.73 2.17
CA LEU A 321 11.93 -14.75 1.11
C LEU A 321 13.32 -14.81 0.47
N ASP A 322 13.87 -13.67 0.02
CA ASP A 322 15.19 -13.60 -0.62
C ASP A 322 16.29 -14.08 0.34
N ARG A 323 16.28 -13.57 1.58
CA ARG A 323 17.26 -13.94 2.62
C ARG A 323 17.23 -15.43 2.89
N ASN A 324 16.05 -16.01 3.15
CA ASN A 324 15.93 -17.41 3.54
C ASN A 324 16.28 -18.34 2.37
N LYS A 325 15.93 -17.95 1.14
CA LYS A 325 16.37 -18.64 -0.07
C LYS A 325 17.89 -18.63 -0.22
N LYS A 326 18.54 -17.47 -0.06
CA LYS A 326 20.01 -17.33 -0.13
C LYS A 326 20.73 -18.09 0.98
N LYS A 327 20.17 -18.10 2.20
CA LYS A 327 20.69 -18.87 3.34
C LYS A 327 20.40 -20.38 3.25
N LYS A 328 19.61 -20.82 2.26
CA LYS A 328 19.13 -22.21 2.13
C LYS A 328 18.38 -22.71 3.36
N ASP A 329 17.70 -21.80 4.07
CA ASP A 329 16.84 -22.15 5.20
C ASP A 329 15.47 -22.54 4.65
N SER A 330 15.32 -23.84 4.33
CA SER A 330 14.11 -24.38 3.73
C SER A 330 12.88 -24.21 4.62
N PHE A 331 13.03 -24.28 5.95
CA PHE A 331 11.90 -24.16 6.87
C PHE A 331 11.34 -22.74 6.87
N LEU A 332 12.17 -21.73 7.15
CA LEU A 332 11.71 -20.34 7.16
C LEU A 332 11.27 -19.88 5.77
N TYR A 333 11.91 -20.36 4.70
CA TYR A 333 11.45 -20.08 3.33
C TYR A 333 10.06 -20.65 3.08
N LEU A 334 9.78 -21.90 3.46
CA LEU A 334 8.46 -22.51 3.31
C LEU A 334 7.39 -21.80 4.15
N VAL A 335 7.72 -21.41 5.39
CA VAL A 335 6.81 -20.62 6.23
C VAL A 335 6.45 -19.30 5.55
N CYS A 336 7.44 -18.61 4.96
CA CYS A 336 7.21 -17.36 4.23
C CYS A 336 6.39 -17.57 2.96
N VAL A 337 6.59 -18.68 2.24
CA VAL A 337 5.77 -18.98 1.05
C VAL A 337 4.34 -19.33 1.46
N ALA A 338 4.17 -20.16 2.49
CA ALA A 338 2.86 -20.55 2.99
C ALA A 338 2.05 -19.34 3.45
N SER A 339 2.64 -18.43 4.24
CA SER A 339 1.95 -17.22 4.69
C SER A 339 1.53 -16.30 3.54
N VAL A 340 2.38 -16.13 2.52
CA VAL A 340 2.04 -15.35 1.32
C VAL A 340 0.89 -16.00 0.55
N VAL A 341 0.92 -17.32 0.37
CA VAL A 341 -0.16 -18.05 -0.29
C VAL A 341 -1.46 -17.95 0.51
N THR A 342 -1.40 -18.06 1.84
CA THR A 342 -2.57 -17.90 2.70
C THR A 342 -3.15 -16.48 2.61
N ALA A 343 -2.32 -15.44 2.60
CA ALA A 343 -2.77 -14.06 2.43
C ALA A 343 -3.48 -13.84 1.07
N ILE A 344 -2.95 -14.44 0.00
CA ILE A 344 -3.57 -14.40 -1.33
C ILE A 344 -4.91 -15.14 -1.34
N ILE A 345 -4.98 -16.33 -0.74
CA ILE A 345 -6.22 -17.12 -0.65
C ILE A 345 -7.25 -16.38 0.20
N ALA A 346 -6.86 -15.84 1.36
CA ALA A 346 -7.71 -15.03 2.22
C ALA A 346 -8.31 -13.86 1.45
N SER A 347 -7.48 -13.17 0.68
CA SER A 347 -7.94 -12.06 -0.16
C SER A 347 -8.91 -12.51 -1.24
N GLY A 348 -8.66 -13.65 -1.90
CA GLY A 348 -9.59 -14.24 -2.86
C GLY A 348 -10.92 -14.66 -2.26
N ILE A 349 -10.93 -15.22 -1.04
CA ILE A 349 -12.15 -15.57 -0.30
C ILE A 349 -12.95 -14.30 0.03
N TYR A 350 -12.27 -13.24 0.45
CA TYR A 350 -12.93 -11.96 0.71
C TYR A 350 -13.62 -11.40 -0.54
N VAL A 351 -13.01 -11.51 -1.73
CA VAL A 351 -13.67 -11.11 -2.98
C VAL A 351 -14.97 -11.88 -3.21
N MET A 352 -14.92 -13.21 -3.09
CA MET A 352 -16.10 -14.05 -3.30
C MET A 352 -17.22 -13.75 -2.30
N ASP A 353 -16.87 -13.44 -1.05
CA ASP A 353 -17.84 -13.08 -0.01
C ASP A 353 -18.51 -11.72 -0.29
N VAL A 354 -17.72 -10.74 -0.78
CA VAL A 354 -18.25 -9.44 -1.20
C VAL A 354 -19.20 -9.56 -2.38
N ASP A 355 -18.82 -10.33 -3.40
CA ASP A 355 -19.63 -10.54 -4.61
C ASP A 355 -20.95 -11.26 -4.28
N ASN A 356 -20.91 -12.32 -3.46
CA ASN A 356 -22.11 -13.05 -3.03
C ASN A 356 -23.07 -12.16 -2.22
N PHE A 357 -22.56 -11.33 -1.31
CA PHE A 357 -23.40 -10.44 -0.52
C PHE A 357 -24.08 -9.35 -1.37
N THR A 358 -23.43 -8.86 -2.43
CA THR A 358 -24.08 -7.92 -3.37
C THR A 358 -25.23 -8.57 -4.12
N VAL A 359 -25.11 -9.83 -4.55
CA VAL A 359 -26.18 -10.56 -5.24
C VAL A 359 -27.41 -10.69 -4.34
N ASP A 360 -27.23 -11.13 -3.09
CA ASP A 360 -28.35 -11.29 -2.14
C ASP A 360 -29.07 -9.95 -1.86
N TYR A 361 -28.33 -8.84 -1.79
CA TYR A 361 -28.93 -7.51 -1.58
C TYR A 361 -29.77 -7.04 -2.77
N TYR A 362 -29.30 -7.27 -4.00
CA TYR A 362 -30.06 -6.90 -5.20
C TYR A 362 -31.29 -7.80 -5.40
N GLU A 363 -31.19 -9.09 -5.10
CA GLU A 363 -32.35 -9.98 -5.10
C GLU A 363 -33.39 -9.55 -4.06
N MET A 364 -32.96 -9.16 -2.86
CA MET A 364 -33.85 -8.61 -1.83
C MET A 364 -34.54 -7.29 -2.26
N LEU A 365 -33.80 -6.37 -2.89
CA LEU A 365 -34.38 -5.13 -3.42
C LEU A 365 -35.36 -5.39 -4.57
N GLN A 366 -35.07 -6.34 -5.45
CA GLN A 366 -36.00 -6.74 -6.51
C GLN A 366 -37.27 -7.36 -5.94
N MET A 367 -37.16 -8.22 -4.92
CA MET A 367 -38.32 -8.76 -4.20
C MET A 367 -39.15 -7.67 -3.51
N GLN A 368 -38.51 -6.66 -2.90
CA GLN A 368 -39.23 -5.51 -2.31
C GLN A 368 -39.91 -4.64 -3.36
N SER A 369 -39.26 -4.36 -4.50
CA SER A 369 -39.86 -3.57 -5.57
C SER A 369 -41.00 -4.29 -6.31
N GLY A 370 -40.98 -5.64 -6.33
CA GLY A 370 -42.08 -6.44 -6.87
C GLY A 370 -43.31 -6.50 -5.95
N LEU A 371 -43.13 -6.30 -4.64
CA LEU A 371 -44.21 -6.23 -3.64
C LEU A 371 -44.93 -4.87 -3.62
N GLU A 372 -44.36 -3.81 -4.23
CA GLU A 372 -45.02 -2.50 -4.36
C GLU A 372 -45.88 -2.38 -5.64
N THR A 373 -45.92 -3.42 -6.48
CA THR A 373 -46.71 -3.46 -7.74
C THR A 373 -47.91 -4.40 -7.72
N GLU A 374 -48.30 -4.92 -6.56
CA GLU A 374 -49.63 -5.52 -6.31
C GLU A 374 -50.41 -4.66 -5.31
#